data_AF-A0A915D8V0-F1
#
_entry.id   AF-A0A915D8V0-F1
#
_cell.length_a   1.000
_cell.length_b   1.000
_cell.length_c   1.000
_cell.angle_alpha   90.00
_cell.angle_beta   90.00
_cell.angle_gamma   90.00
#
_symmetry.space_group_name_H-M   'P 1'
#
loop_
_entity.id
_entity.type
_entity.pdbx_description
1 polymer ?
#
loop_
_entity_poly.entity_id
_entity_poly.type
_entity_poly.pdbx_seq_one_letter_code
_entity_poly.pdbx_strand_id
1 'polypeptide(L)' 'MECKSMFGMKKYCYKFVGEAAMQEVVKIGCATVICSGIRNHCAEMELQGVKGTLCCCNDNSYCNHSSSVNYPTI' A
#
# COMPACT_ATOMS: atom_id res chain seq x y z
N MET A 1 6.92 5.52 6.78
CA MET A 1 8.16 5.53 5.99
C MET A 1 8.15 6.72 5.04
N GLU A 2 9.31 7.29 4.68
CA GLU A 2 9.37 8.36 3.66
C GLU A 2 9.68 7.78 2.27
N CYS A 3 8.74 7.88 1.34
CA CYS A 3 8.98 7.52 -0.04
C CYS A 3 9.60 8.70 -0.79
N LYS A 4 10.94 8.81 -0.76
CA LYS A 4 11.66 9.86 -1.49
C LYS A 4 11.41 9.74 -3.00
N SER A 5 10.91 10.83 -3.60
CA SER A 5 10.85 10.97 -5.05
C SER A 5 12.27 11.08 -5.60
N MET A 6 12.60 10.25 -6.58
CA MET A 6 13.81 10.37 -7.38
C MET A 6 13.33 10.50 -8.82
N PHE A 7 13.79 11.52 -9.55
CA PHE A 7 13.40 11.80 -10.94
C PHE A 7 11.93 12.21 -11.18
N GLY A 8 11.32 13.00 -10.28
CA GLY A 8 10.02 13.65 -10.54
C GLY A 8 8.79 12.71 -10.59
N MET A 9 8.98 11.40 -10.41
CA MET A 9 7.87 10.46 -10.27
C MET A 9 7.23 10.59 -8.88
N LYS A 10 5.90 10.69 -8.83
CA LYS A 10 5.16 10.56 -7.58
C LYS A 10 5.42 9.16 -7.00
N LYS A 11 5.98 9.10 -5.79
CA LYS A 11 6.08 7.84 -5.05
C LYS A 11 4.93 7.75 -4.06
N TYR A 12 4.30 6.59 -4.02
CA TYR A 12 3.27 6.28 -3.04
C TYR A 12 3.87 5.37 -1.98
N CYS A 13 3.46 5.60 -0.74
CA CYS A 13 3.55 4.62 0.32
C CYS A 13 2.47 3.55 0.07
N TYR A 14 2.75 2.30 0.39
CA TYR A 14 1.74 1.25 0.39
C TYR A 14 1.76 0.43 1.69
N LYS A 15 0.61 -0.13 2.04
CA LYS A 15 0.44 -1.17 3.05
C LYS A 15 -0.38 -2.29 2.43
N PHE A 16 0.15 -3.50 2.46
CA PHE A 16 -0.55 -4.72 2.12
C PHE A 16 -0.84 -5.50 3.41
N VAL A 17 -2.08 -5.93 3.60
CA VAL A 17 -2.49 -6.80 4.70
C VAL A 17 -3.22 -7.99 4.09
N GLY A 18 -2.71 -9.19 4.29
CA GLY A 18 -3.34 -10.43 3.81
C GLY A 18 -3.19 -11.54 4.84
N GLU A 19 -3.85 -12.67 4.59
CA GLU A 19 -3.78 -13.85 5.44
C GLU A 19 -3.14 -15.01 4.70
N ALA A 20 -2.08 -15.60 5.28
CA ALA A 20 -1.41 -16.77 4.75
C ALA A 20 -1.20 -17.79 5.86
N ALA A 21 -1.66 -19.03 5.66
CA ALA A 21 -1.48 -20.12 6.63
C ALA A 21 -1.90 -19.76 8.07
N MET A 22 -3.05 -19.08 8.23
CA MET A 22 -3.59 -18.59 9.51
C MET A 22 -2.69 -17.54 10.22
N GLN A 23 -1.78 -16.90 9.49
CA GLN A 23 -0.98 -15.77 9.97
C GLN A 23 -1.27 -14.51 9.16
N GLU A 24 -1.34 -13.38 9.85
CA GLU A 24 -1.44 -12.07 9.22
C GLU A 24 -0.10 -11.69 8.58
N VAL A 25 -0.13 -11.36 7.29
CA VAL A 25 1.01 -10.89 6.52
C VAL A 25 0.84 -9.40 6.28
N VAL A 26 1.67 -8.60 6.95
CA VAL A 26 1.72 -7.15 6.76
C VAL A 26 2.99 -6.77 6.00
N LYS A 27 2.84 -6.14 4.82
CA LYS A 27 3.96 -5.58 4.06
C LYS A 27 3.79 -4.09 3.88
N ILE A 28 4.82 -3.32 4.22
CA ILE A 28 4.83 -1.86 4.16
C ILE A 28 5.99 -1.45 3.26
N GLY A 29 5.75 -0.58 2.28
CA GLY A 29 6.77 -0.23 1.29
C GLY A 29 6.43 1.01 0.47
N CYS A 30 7.25 1.26 -0.55
CA CYS A 30 7.04 2.31 -1.55
C CYS A 30 6.83 1.67 -2.90
N ALA A 31 5.77 2.06 -3.61
CA ALA A 31 5.50 1.57 -4.94
C ALA A 31 4.94 2.70 -5.81
N THR A 32 5.38 2.79 -7.06
CA THR A 32 4.85 3.77 -8.01
C THR A 32 3.95 3.09 -9.03
N VAL A 33 4.35 1.94 -9.58
CA VAL A 33 3.65 1.28 -10.69
C VAL A 33 2.22 0.91 -10.30
N ILE A 34 2.06 0.07 -9.27
CA ILE A 34 0.73 -0.39 -8.84
C ILE A 34 -0.08 0.72 -8.18
N CYS A 35 0.56 1.56 -7.38
CA CYS A 35 -0.11 2.65 -6.66
C CYS A 35 -0.45 3.86 -7.54
N SER A 36 0.06 3.97 -8.76
CA SER A 36 -0.41 4.99 -9.71
C SER A 36 -1.86 4.74 -10.14
N GLY A 37 -2.27 3.47 -10.17
CA GLY A 37 -3.66 3.05 -10.43
C GLY A 37 -4.55 3.19 -9.19
N ILE A 38 -4.10 2.66 -8.05
CA ILE A 38 -4.88 2.66 -6.79
C ILE A 38 -4.93 4.04 -6.13
N ARG A 39 -3.81 4.78 -6.15
CA ARG A 39 -3.66 6.13 -5.57
C ARG A 39 -3.93 6.17 -4.06
N ASN A 40 -4.86 7.00 -3.58
CA ASN A 40 -5.22 7.11 -2.16
C ASN A 40 -6.42 6.21 -1.83
N HIS A 41 -6.39 4.97 -2.32
CA HIS A 41 -7.44 3.98 -2.15
C HIS A 41 -6.85 2.64 -1.69
N CYS A 42 -7.73 1.71 -1.37
CA CYS A 42 -7.40 0.30 -1.16
C CYS A 42 -7.98 -0.55 -2.29
N ALA A 43 -7.30 -1.62 -2.66
CA ALA A 43 -7.79 -2.61 -3.60
C ALA A 43 -7.47 -4.02 -3.10
N GLU A 44 -8.37 -4.97 -3.34
CA GLU A 44 -8.09 -6.37 -3.11
C GLU A 44 -7.13 -6.88 -4.20
N MET A 45 -6.07 -7.56 -3.80
CA MET A 45 -5.12 -8.15 -4.72
C MET A 45 -4.49 -9.42 -4.19
N GLU A 46 -3.90 -10.19 -5.09
CA GLU A 46 -3.08 -11.34 -4.74
C GLU A 46 -1.60 -10.98 -4.92
N LEU A 47 -0.84 -11.07 -3.84
CA LEU A 47 0.60 -10.78 -3.84
C LEU A 47 1.36 -12.02 -3.41
N GLN A 48 2.09 -12.63 -4.35
CA GLN A 48 2.88 -13.86 -4.12
C GLN A 48 2.02 -15.02 -3.57
N GLY A 49 0.80 -15.20 -4.09
CA GLY A 49 -0.12 -16.25 -3.67
C GLY A 49 -0.88 -15.95 -2.38
N VAL A 50 -0.70 -14.76 -1.79
CA VAL A 50 -1.44 -14.30 -0.61
C VAL A 50 -2.49 -13.29 -1.07
N LYS A 51 -3.78 -13.59 -0.83
CA LYS A 51 -4.86 -12.62 -1.04
C LYS A 51 -4.90 -11.66 0.12
N GLY A 52 -5.08 -10.38 -0.18
CA GLY A 52 -5.16 -9.34 0.81
C GLY A 52 -5.50 -7.98 0.22
N THR A 53 -5.50 -6.98 1.09
CA THR A 53 -5.83 -5.60 0.74
C THR A 53 -4.56 -4.79 0.61
N LEU A 54 -4.33 -4.20 -0.56
CA LEU A 54 -3.28 -3.22 -0.81
C LEU A 54 -3.87 -1.82 -0.77
N CYS A 55 -3.41 -1.02 0.19
CA CYS A 55 -3.73 0.40 0.26
C CYS A 55 -2.52 1.22 -0.13
N CYS A 56 -2.74 2.22 -0.97
CA CYS A 56 -1.72 3.16 -1.40
C CYS A 56 -2.04 4.56 -0.87
N CYS A 57 -1.01 5.38 -0.67
CA CYS A 57 -1.18 6.77 -0.25
C CYS A 57 0.03 7.63 -0.62
N ASN A 58 -0.20 8.91 -0.94
CA ASN A 58 0.87 9.89 -1.15
C ASN A 58 0.59 11.27 -0.54
N ASP A 59 -0.39 11.37 0.36
CA ASP A 59 -0.79 12.64 0.97
C ASP A 59 0.28 13.20 1.91
N ASN A 60 0.95 12.33 2.66
CA ASN A 60 1.97 12.69 3.65
C ASN A 60 3.04 11.59 3.77
N SER A 61 4.23 11.97 4.25
CA SER A 61 5.22 11.00 4.73
C SER A 61 4.60 10.10 5.80
N TYR A 62 4.93 8.80 5.80
CA TYR A 62 4.43 7.81 6.76
C TYR A 62 2.90 7.56 6.75
N CYS A 63 2.16 7.94 5.70
CA CYS A 63 0.71 7.71 5.63
C CYS A 63 0.29 6.22 5.72
N ASN A 64 1.19 5.27 5.44
CA ASN A 64 0.96 3.83 5.53
C ASN A 64 1.27 3.21 6.90
N HIS A 65 1.59 4.02 7.92
CA HIS A 65 1.99 3.54 9.24
C HIS A 65 0.83 3.29 10.19
N SER A 66 -0.37 3.83 9.88
CA SER A 66 -1.56 3.60 10.69
C SER A 66 -1.99 2.13 10.61
N SER A 67 -2.38 1.56 11.75
CA SER A 67 -3.04 0.25 11.85
C SER A 67 -4.31 0.24 11.00
N SER A 68 -5.05 1.35 11.04
CA SER A 68 -6.29 1.60 10.32
C SER A 68 -5.97 2.43 9.09
N VAL A 69 -5.84 1.77 7.94
CA VAL A 69 -5.73 2.49 6.68
C VAL A 69 -7.14 2.88 6.25
N ASN A 70 -7.53 4.11 6.55
CA ASN A 70 -8.89 4.63 6.31
C ASN A 70 -9.12 5.06 4.85
N TYR A 71 -8.46 4.44 3.88
CA TYR A 71 -8.67 4.77 2.48
C TYR A 71 -9.87 4.01 1.92
N PRO A 72 -10.71 4.64 1.08
CA PRO A 72 -11.85 3.96 0.48
C PRO A 72 -11.36 2.81 -0.42
N THR A 73 -12.03 1.67 -0.34
CA THR A 73 -11.80 0.54 -1.25
C THR A 73 -12.42 0.85 -2.62
N ILE A 74 -11.69 0.54 -3.70
CA ILE A 74 -12.15 0.67 -5.09
C ILE A 74 -12.40 -0.67 -5.76
#